data_AF-A0A1Q6UL97-F1
#
_entry.id   AF-A0A1Q6UL97-F1
#
_cell.length_a   1.000
_cell.length_b   1.000
_cell.length_c   1.000
_cell.angle_alpha   90.00
_cell.angle_beta   90.00
_cell.angle_gamma   90.00
#
_symmetry.space_group_name_H-M   'P 1'
#
loop_
_entity.id
_entity.type
_entity.pdbx_description
1 polymer ?
#
loop_
_entity_poly.entity_id
_entity_poly.type
_entity_poly.pdbx_seq_one_letter_code
_entity_poly.pdbx_strand_id
1 'polypeptide(L)'
;MSTLIFTNSTRQDASVTYGYASDTESMLNITMKASNAQSGYQILRIRSGAYDATDANLGDVIIDTGRLDLGMHSDMKGARLSLSGTEAMFSATDIYSSNIGTVTFDEGEWYAGKIVVDIEGEQSYDKIVFNGRFDRTGSNHDMGFEFVFDAYTMRELISTGGGEFILEDVITYETGSSMAGTVFEGNTSGIQWKADFGDTSLSVSFTVPEPAAVAAVLGAAALAFAAYRRRK
;
A
#
# COMPACT_ATOMS: atom_id res chain seq x y z
N MET A 1 15.00 18.67 -13.62
CA MET A 1 14.36 17.48 -13.02
C MET A 1 15.14 16.26 -13.45
N SER A 2 15.57 15.47 -12.47
CA SER A 2 16.31 14.22 -12.69
C SER A 2 15.39 13.05 -12.36
N THR A 3 15.49 11.96 -13.12
CA THR A 3 14.70 10.74 -12.88
C THR A 3 15.63 9.58 -12.58
N LEU A 4 15.42 8.92 -11.44
CA LEU A 4 16.02 7.64 -11.11
C LEU A 4 15.09 6.52 -11.54
N ILE A 5 15.61 5.60 -12.36
CA ILE A 5 14.84 4.45 -12.86
C ILE A 5 15.41 3.17 -12.26
N PHE A 6 14.59 2.44 -11.52
CA PHE A 6 14.91 1.11 -11.01
C PHE A 6 14.39 0.04 -11.97
N THR A 7 15.27 -0.86 -12.38
CA THR A 7 14.95 -2.01 -13.27
C THR A 7 15.45 -3.31 -12.66
N ASN A 8 15.32 -3.43 -11.34
CA ASN A 8 15.88 -4.55 -10.57
C ASN A 8 15.27 -5.88 -11.02
N SER A 9 16.08 -6.93 -11.06
CA SER A 9 15.61 -8.32 -11.29
C SER A 9 15.51 -9.14 -10.00
N THR A 10 16.04 -8.61 -8.89
CA THR A 10 16.00 -9.18 -7.54
C THR A 10 15.70 -8.08 -6.52
N ARG A 11 15.40 -8.45 -5.28
CA ARG A 11 15.29 -7.48 -4.17
C ARG A 11 16.62 -6.74 -3.97
N GLN A 12 16.53 -5.41 -3.97
CA GLN A 12 17.63 -4.51 -3.64
C GLN A 12 17.20 -3.57 -2.52
N ASP A 13 18.15 -3.12 -1.72
CA ASP A 13 17.95 -2.20 -0.61
C ASP A 13 18.97 -1.08 -0.71
N ALA A 14 18.50 0.16 -0.61
CA ALA A 14 19.33 1.35 -0.60
C ALA A 14 18.86 2.30 0.49
N SER A 15 19.81 2.77 1.30
CA SER A 15 19.63 3.87 2.23
C SER A 15 20.49 5.05 1.78
N VAL A 16 19.87 6.19 1.52
CA VAL A 16 20.51 7.37 0.92
C VAL A 16 20.09 8.65 1.64
N THR A 17 20.84 9.71 1.41
CA THR A 17 20.39 11.10 1.61
C THR A 17 20.30 11.75 0.22
N TYR A 18 19.31 12.61 0.01
CA TYR A 18 19.14 13.33 -1.25
C TYR A 18 18.93 14.81 -0.95
N GLY A 19 19.72 15.66 -1.60
CA GLY A 19 19.68 17.09 -1.38
C GLY A 19 20.14 17.87 -2.59
N TYR A 20 19.92 19.18 -2.53
CA TYR A 20 20.35 20.13 -3.55
C TYR A 20 21.25 21.21 -2.93
N ALA A 21 22.28 21.62 -3.68
CA ALA A 21 23.25 22.64 -3.26
C ALA A 21 22.97 24.04 -3.85
N SER A 22 21.99 24.14 -4.76
CA SER A 22 21.54 25.41 -5.34
C SER A 22 20.56 26.15 -4.42
N ASP A 23 20.28 27.40 -4.75
CA ASP A 23 19.19 28.19 -4.16
C ASP A 23 17.79 27.70 -4.56
N THR A 24 17.71 26.97 -5.68
CA THR A 24 16.49 26.40 -6.23
C THR A 24 16.40 24.91 -5.89
N GLU A 25 15.28 24.48 -5.32
CA GLU A 25 15.02 23.08 -5.03
C GLU A 25 15.01 22.22 -6.30
N SER A 26 15.73 21.09 -6.25
CA SER A 26 15.66 20.05 -7.28
C SER A 26 14.91 18.86 -6.71
N MET A 27 13.79 18.50 -7.33
CA MET A 27 13.07 17.28 -7.01
C MET A 27 13.65 16.07 -7.76
N LEU A 28 13.65 14.91 -7.09
CA LEU A 28 13.98 13.62 -7.70
C LEU A 28 12.70 12.88 -8.10
N ASN A 29 12.57 12.61 -9.39
CA ASN A 29 11.55 11.68 -9.87
C ASN A 29 12.07 10.25 -9.71
N ILE A 30 11.18 9.32 -9.40
CA ILE A 30 11.48 7.90 -9.27
C ILE A 30 10.54 7.11 -10.19
N THR A 31 11.09 6.14 -10.90
CA THR A 31 10.29 5.19 -11.68
C THR A 31 10.75 3.77 -11.42
N MET A 32 9.83 2.90 -10.99
CA MET A 32 10.05 1.46 -10.89
C MET A 32 9.50 0.76 -12.14
N LYS A 33 10.38 0.08 -12.87
CA LYS A 33 10.09 -0.61 -14.14
C LYS A 33 10.88 -1.91 -14.23
N ALA A 34 10.50 -2.89 -13.41
CA ALA A 34 11.10 -4.22 -13.40
C ALA A 34 10.32 -5.23 -14.27
N SER A 35 10.77 -6.48 -14.29
CA SER A 35 10.11 -7.54 -15.07
C SER A 35 8.78 -8.02 -14.48
N ASN A 36 8.64 -7.98 -13.15
CA ASN A 36 7.44 -8.36 -12.38
C ASN A 36 7.60 -7.90 -10.92
N ALA A 37 6.52 -7.93 -10.15
CA ALA A 37 6.50 -7.52 -8.74
C ALA A 37 7.18 -8.50 -7.77
N GLN A 38 7.23 -9.79 -8.10
CA GLN A 38 7.69 -10.83 -7.18
C GLN A 38 9.21 -10.86 -7.04
N SER A 39 9.95 -10.59 -8.12
CA SER A 39 11.41 -10.57 -8.12
C SER A 39 11.97 -9.16 -8.28
N GLY A 40 11.30 -8.31 -9.05
CA GLY A 40 11.71 -6.94 -9.29
C GLY A 40 11.32 -6.02 -8.16
N TYR A 41 12.24 -5.76 -7.24
CA TYR A 41 11.91 -5.12 -5.97
C TYR A 41 13.03 -4.15 -5.53
N GLN A 42 12.66 -2.92 -5.18
CA GLN A 42 13.51 -1.94 -4.53
C GLN A 42 12.94 -1.56 -3.17
N ILE A 43 13.80 -1.49 -2.15
CA ILE A 43 13.53 -0.77 -0.92
C ILE A 43 14.41 0.48 -0.92
N LEU A 44 13.80 1.65 -0.93
CA LEU A 44 14.52 2.92 -0.92
C LEU A 44 14.20 3.69 0.35
N ARG A 45 15.22 3.95 1.16
CA ARG A 45 15.11 4.72 2.40
C ARG A 45 15.83 6.03 2.24
N ILE A 46 15.10 7.14 2.31
CA ILE A 46 15.65 8.48 2.17
C ILE A 46 15.67 9.14 3.54
N ARG A 47 16.88 9.36 4.05
CA ARG A 47 17.14 9.99 5.34
C ARG A 47 17.40 11.48 5.16
N SER A 48 17.16 12.23 6.22
CA SER A 48 17.57 13.63 6.33
C SER A 48 19.08 13.76 6.49
N GLY A 49 19.62 14.97 6.28
CA GLY A 49 21.02 15.30 6.49
C GLY A 49 21.88 15.09 5.25
N ALA A 50 21.40 15.53 4.08
CA ALA A 50 22.22 15.64 2.89
C ALA A 50 23.50 16.47 3.18
N TYR A 51 24.65 15.90 2.84
CA TYR A 51 25.95 16.52 3.15
C TYR A 51 26.19 17.73 2.26
N ASP A 52 26.53 18.87 2.87
CA ASP A 52 26.75 20.17 2.19
C ASP A 52 25.58 20.57 1.25
N ALA A 53 24.35 20.17 1.61
CA ALA A 53 23.15 20.39 0.82
C ALA A 53 21.92 20.58 1.72
N THR A 54 20.83 21.07 1.13
CA THR A 54 19.50 21.07 1.77
C THR A 54 18.78 19.79 1.38
N ASP A 55 18.12 19.13 2.33
CA ASP A 55 17.28 17.96 2.05
C ASP A 55 16.21 18.33 1.01
N ALA A 56 16.06 17.49 0.00
CA ALA A 56 15.21 17.76 -1.15
C ALA A 56 13.93 16.92 -1.12
N ASN A 57 12.82 17.44 -1.62
CA ASN A 57 11.62 16.65 -1.86
C ASN A 57 11.74 15.71 -3.07
N LEU A 58 10.81 14.77 -3.17
CA LEU A 58 10.60 13.97 -4.36
C LEU A 58 9.66 14.68 -5.33
N GLY A 59 9.80 14.35 -6.60
CA GLY A 59 8.83 14.72 -7.63
C GLY A 59 7.82 13.58 -7.79
N ASP A 60 7.66 13.13 -9.03
CA ASP A 60 6.79 12.01 -9.35
C ASP A 60 7.45 10.68 -8.96
N VAL A 61 6.72 9.85 -8.23
CA VAL A 61 7.05 8.46 -7.93
C VAL A 61 6.09 7.56 -8.69
N ILE A 62 6.59 6.90 -9.72
CA ILE A 62 5.78 6.08 -10.63
C ILE A 62 6.19 4.62 -10.49
N ILE A 63 5.22 3.76 -10.25
CA ILE A 63 5.39 2.31 -10.29
C ILE A 63 4.64 1.79 -11.52
N ASP A 64 5.40 1.40 -12.55
CA ASP A 64 4.88 0.77 -13.78
C ASP A 64 4.80 -0.74 -13.56
N THR A 65 5.94 -1.32 -13.20
CA THR A 65 6.06 -2.76 -12.94
C THR A 65 7.12 -3.00 -11.87
N GLY A 66 6.90 -3.99 -11.00
CA GLY A 66 7.78 -4.24 -9.87
C GLY A 66 7.23 -3.72 -8.54
N ARG A 67 7.99 -3.94 -7.47
CA ARG A 67 7.71 -3.45 -6.12
C ARG A 67 8.64 -2.32 -5.70
N LEU A 68 8.09 -1.24 -5.17
CA LEU A 68 8.84 -0.18 -4.50
C LEU A 68 8.33 -0.03 -3.06
N ASP A 69 9.23 -0.23 -2.10
CA ASP A 69 9.01 0.18 -0.72
C ASP A 69 9.78 1.47 -0.47
N LEU A 70 9.09 2.50 -0.01
CA LEU A 70 9.64 3.84 0.11
C LEU A 70 9.57 4.33 1.56
N GLY A 71 10.72 4.68 2.11
CA GLY A 71 10.83 5.37 3.39
C GLY A 71 11.21 6.83 3.18
N MET A 72 10.42 7.73 3.75
CA MET A 72 10.64 9.18 3.75
C MET A 72 10.92 9.67 5.17
N HIS A 73 11.87 10.58 5.33
CA HIS A 73 12.01 11.30 6.59
C HIS A 73 10.86 12.30 6.76
N SER A 74 10.57 12.72 8.01
CA SER A 74 9.34 13.42 8.38
C SER A 74 9.05 14.71 7.60
N ASP A 75 10.09 15.42 7.17
CA ASP A 75 9.98 16.72 6.49
C ASP A 75 9.97 16.60 4.95
N MET A 76 10.05 15.37 4.42
CA MET A 76 10.03 15.10 2.99
C MET A 76 8.60 14.83 2.50
N LYS A 77 8.30 15.30 1.29
CA LYS A 77 7.13 14.90 0.51
C LYS A 77 7.51 14.57 -0.93
N GLY A 78 6.63 13.84 -1.62
CA GLY A 78 6.63 13.73 -3.08
C GLY A 78 5.57 14.61 -3.74
N ALA A 79 5.71 14.88 -5.03
CA ALA A 79 4.68 15.57 -5.79
C ALA A 79 3.49 14.64 -6.07
N ARG A 80 3.73 13.52 -6.77
CA ARG A 80 2.68 12.54 -7.12
C ARG A 80 3.14 11.11 -6.88
N LEU A 81 2.28 10.29 -6.29
CA LEU A 81 2.41 8.82 -6.34
C LEU A 81 1.49 8.26 -7.45
N SER A 82 2.04 7.43 -8.34
CA SER A 82 1.27 6.81 -9.42
C SER A 82 1.51 5.31 -9.51
N LEU A 83 0.46 4.51 -9.29
CA LEU A 83 0.47 3.07 -9.56
C LEU A 83 -0.19 2.82 -10.93
N SER A 84 0.64 2.51 -11.93
CA SER A 84 0.26 2.57 -13.35
C SER A 84 0.11 1.23 -14.06
N GLY A 85 0.63 0.13 -13.49
CA GLY A 85 0.56 -1.20 -14.12
C GLY A 85 0.02 -2.28 -13.19
N THR A 86 -0.50 -3.37 -13.77
CA THR A 86 -1.11 -4.49 -13.02
C THR A 86 -0.11 -5.27 -12.16
N GLU A 87 1.18 -5.17 -12.47
CA GLU A 87 2.28 -5.73 -11.67
C GLU A 87 3.03 -4.65 -10.88
N ALA A 88 2.41 -3.48 -10.66
CA ALA A 88 2.92 -2.47 -9.76
C ALA A 88 2.59 -2.85 -8.30
N MET A 89 3.56 -2.74 -7.41
CA MET A 89 3.35 -2.83 -5.97
C MET A 89 4.05 -1.66 -5.26
N PHE A 90 3.36 -1.02 -4.33
CA PHE A 90 3.90 0.07 -3.52
C PHE A 90 3.68 -0.21 -2.05
N SER A 91 4.69 0.07 -1.22
CA SER A 91 4.60 0.05 0.25
C SER A 91 5.24 1.31 0.81
N ALA A 92 4.69 1.84 1.90
CA ALA A 92 5.51 2.67 2.79
C ALA A 92 6.50 1.77 3.55
N THR A 93 7.58 2.34 4.07
CA THR A 93 8.47 1.65 5.02
C THR A 93 9.23 2.66 5.88
N ASP A 94 9.84 2.23 6.98
CA ASP A 94 10.69 3.08 7.82
C ASP A 94 12.00 3.47 7.10
N ILE A 95 12.59 4.60 7.49
CA ILE A 95 13.88 5.11 7.00
C ILE A 95 15.11 4.39 7.60
N TYR A 96 14.91 3.54 8.60
CA TYR A 96 15.96 2.71 9.18
C TYR A 96 15.77 1.23 8.85
N SER A 97 14.98 0.52 9.65
CA SER A 97 14.86 -0.94 9.57
C SER A 97 13.59 -1.50 10.17
N SER A 98 12.70 -0.67 10.72
CA SER A 98 11.33 -1.12 10.96
C SER A 98 10.63 -1.34 9.62
N ASN A 99 9.49 -2.02 9.64
CA ASN A 99 8.63 -2.11 8.47
C ASN A 99 7.62 -0.97 8.41
N ILE A 100 7.38 -0.26 9.54
CA ILE A 100 6.31 0.74 9.64
C ILE A 100 6.78 2.11 9.18
N GLY A 101 6.22 2.56 8.06
CA GLY A 101 6.54 3.82 7.42
C GLY A 101 5.39 4.80 7.34
N THR A 102 5.73 6.06 7.12
CA THR A 102 4.78 7.06 6.62
C THR A 102 5.40 7.76 5.42
N VAL A 103 4.63 7.85 4.34
CA VAL A 103 5.01 8.60 3.14
C VAL A 103 3.99 9.70 2.88
N THR A 104 4.45 10.84 2.39
CA THR A 104 3.61 12.00 2.12
C THR A 104 3.77 12.41 0.66
N PHE A 105 2.66 12.66 -0.03
CA PHE A 105 2.61 13.17 -1.39
C PHE A 105 1.64 14.34 -1.49
N ASP A 106 1.82 15.22 -2.47
CA ASP A 106 0.82 16.26 -2.75
C ASP A 106 -0.43 15.66 -3.41
N GLU A 107 -0.28 14.69 -4.30
CA GLU A 107 -1.40 14.01 -4.96
C GLU A 107 -1.10 12.53 -5.27
N GLY A 108 -2.13 11.77 -5.62
CA GLY A 108 -1.99 10.37 -6.00
C GLY A 108 -2.96 9.94 -7.10
N GLU A 109 -2.52 8.97 -7.90
CA GLU A 109 -3.34 8.31 -8.90
C GLU A 109 -3.14 6.79 -8.85
N TRP A 110 -4.24 6.05 -8.94
CA TRP A 110 -4.20 4.58 -8.93
C TRP A 110 -5.00 4.01 -10.11
N TYR A 111 -4.24 3.49 -11.08
CA TYR A 111 -4.76 2.87 -12.29
C TYR A 111 -4.89 1.34 -12.14
N ALA A 112 -3.83 0.69 -11.67
CA ALA A 112 -3.77 -0.75 -11.45
C ALA A 112 -2.67 -1.11 -10.44
N GLY A 113 -2.57 -2.38 -10.07
CA GLY A 113 -1.56 -2.88 -9.15
C GLY A 113 -2.02 -2.83 -7.68
N LYS A 114 -1.08 -3.04 -6.76
CA LYS A 114 -1.41 -3.21 -5.34
C LYS A 114 -0.69 -2.23 -4.42
N ILE A 115 -1.39 -1.82 -3.36
CA ILE A 115 -0.78 -1.17 -2.21
C ILE A 115 -0.57 -2.23 -1.12
N VAL A 116 0.66 -2.31 -0.62
CA VAL A 116 1.05 -3.15 0.50
C VAL A 116 1.01 -2.29 1.77
N VAL A 117 0.48 -2.84 2.85
CA VAL A 117 0.39 -2.17 4.16
C VAL A 117 0.90 -3.13 5.22
N ASP A 118 2.06 -2.83 5.80
CA ASP A 118 2.59 -3.53 6.96
C ASP A 118 1.87 -3.06 8.25
N ILE A 119 1.47 -4.02 9.09
CA ILE A 119 0.71 -3.80 10.32
C ILE A 119 1.34 -4.61 11.45
N GLU A 120 1.82 -3.90 12.47
CA GLU A 120 2.40 -4.47 13.69
C GLU A 120 1.50 -4.26 14.93
N GLY A 121 0.51 -3.36 14.87
CA GLY A 121 -0.46 -3.13 15.95
C GLY A 121 -1.44 -1.99 15.69
N GLU A 122 -2.25 -1.64 16.69
CA GLU A 122 -3.32 -0.63 16.62
C GLU A 122 -2.86 0.77 16.20
N GLN A 123 -1.63 1.14 16.51
CA GLN A 123 -1.04 2.44 16.15
C GLN A 123 0.29 2.28 15.39
N SER A 124 0.60 1.07 14.95
CA SER A 124 1.88 0.73 14.32
C SER A 124 1.59 0.04 12.99
N TYR A 125 1.30 0.84 11.97
CA TYR A 125 1.00 0.39 10.62
C TYR A 125 1.41 1.45 9.61
N ASP A 126 1.64 1.02 8.38
CA ASP A 126 2.01 1.90 7.28
C ASP A 126 0.94 2.96 6.99
N LYS A 127 1.38 4.19 6.71
CA LYS A 127 0.51 5.28 6.30
C LYS A 127 0.96 5.92 4.98
N ILE A 128 -0.04 6.27 4.17
CA ILE A 128 0.15 7.09 2.97
C ILE A 128 -0.69 8.35 3.12
N VAL A 129 -0.05 9.51 3.10
CA VAL A 129 -0.72 10.80 3.24
C VAL A 129 -0.70 11.51 1.90
N PHE A 130 -1.86 11.85 1.38
CA PHE A 130 -2.01 12.79 0.27
C PHE A 130 -2.49 14.13 0.82
N ASN A 131 -1.70 15.19 0.63
CA ASN A 131 -2.11 16.54 1.01
C ASN A 131 -3.23 17.09 0.12
N GLY A 132 -3.41 16.51 -1.07
CA GLY A 132 -4.42 16.83 -2.06
C GLY A 132 -5.26 15.60 -2.42
N ARG A 133 -5.62 15.48 -3.70
CA ARG A 133 -6.51 14.42 -4.18
C ARG A 133 -5.81 13.07 -4.33
N PHE A 134 -6.57 12.01 -4.10
CA PHE A 134 -6.21 10.65 -4.49
C PHE A 134 -7.24 10.07 -5.46
N ASP A 135 -6.87 9.99 -6.73
CA ASP A 135 -7.83 9.66 -7.79
C ASP A 135 -7.67 8.23 -8.30
N ARG A 136 -8.81 7.54 -8.39
CA ARG A 136 -8.93 6.29 -9.12
C ARG A 136 -9.01 6.60 -10.62
N THR A 137 -8.01 6.16 -11.37
CA THR A 137 -7.91 6.38 -12.82
C THR A 137 -8.15 5.10 -13.63
N GLY A 138 -8.15 3.93 -12.99
CA GLY A 138 -8.41 2.64 -13.64
C GLY A 138 -9.59 1.88 -13.05
N SER A 139 -9.60 0.56 -13.28
CA SER A 139 -10.68 -0.34 -12.88
C SER A 139 -10.38 -0.99 -11.52
N ASN A 140 -11.38 -1.06 -10.64
CA ASN A 140 -11.25 -1.75 -9.35
C ASN A 140 -10.81 -3.22 -9.49
N HIS A 141 -11.10 -3.86 -10.63
CA HIS A 141 -10.70 -5.25 -10.87
C HIS A 141 -9.17 -5.43 -10.89
N ASP A 142 -8.44 -4.41 -11.33
CA ASP A 142 -6.99 -4.47 -11.53
C ASP A 142 -6.23 -3.84 -10.36
N MET A 143 -6.95 -3.40 -9.32
CA MET A 143 -6.43 -2.75 -8.12
C MET A 143 -6.66 -3.65 -6.90
N GLY A 144 -5.82 -3.53 -5.87
CA GLY A 144 -6.08 -4.24 -4.62
C GLY A 144 -5.07 -3.98 -3.51
N PHE A 145 -5.30 -4.61 -2.36
CA PHE A 145 -4.43 -4.50 -1.20
C PHE A 145 -3.70 -5.80 -0.91
N GLU A 146 -2.54 -5.68 -0.27
CA GLU A 146 -1.87 -6.76 0.43
C GLU A 146 -1.54 -6.30 1.85
N PHE A 147 -2.24 -6.84 2.83
CA PHE A 147 -1.99 -6.55 4.24
C PHE A 147 -0.98 -7.57 4.80
N VAL A 148 0.09 -7.07 5.42
CA VAL A 148 1.14 -7.90 6.02
C VAL A 148 1.07 -7.73 7.54
N PHE A 149 0.84 -8.82 8.25
CA PHE A 149 0.74 -8.83 9.70
C PHE A 149 1.02 -10.22 10.28
N ASP A 150 1.36 -10.28 11.56
CA ASP A 150 1.31 -11.53 12.30
C ASP A 150 -0.16 -11.96 12.54
N ALA A 151 -0.49 -13.16 12.09
CA ALA A 151 -1.87 -13.63 12.11
C ALA A 151 -2.35 -14.03 13.51
N TYR A 152 -1.46 -14.27 14.47
CA TYR A 152 -1.84 -14.50 15.86
C TYR A 152 -2.15 -13.16 16.53
N THR A 153 -1.26 -12.18 16.42
CA THR A 153 -1.47 -10.81 16.91
C THR A 153 -2.74 -10.19 16.34
N MET A 154 -2.99 -10.32 15.04
CA MET A 154 -4.21 -9.79 14.43
C MET A 154 -5.49 -10.43 14.99
N ARG A 155 -5.48 -11.74 15.28
CA ARG A 155 -6.63 -12.41 15.91
C ARG A 155 -6.86 -11.94 17.35
N GLU A 156 -5.79 -11.67 18.08
CA GLU A 156 -5.88 -11.10 19.42
C GLU A 156 -6.50 -9.70 19.40
N LEU A 157 -6.08 -8.85 18.45
CA LEU A 157 -6.67 -7.52 18.23
C LEU A 157 -8.16 -7.62 17.91
N ILE A 158 -8.53 -8.47 16.95
CA ILE A 158 -9.93 -8.71 16.56
C ILE A 158 -10.77 -9.22 17.75
N SER A 159 -10.24 -10.19 18.50
CA SER A 159 -10.94 -10.73 19.68
C SER A 159 -11.13 -9.67 20.76
N THR A 160 -10.15 -8.80 20.95
CA THR A 160 -10.19 -7.72 21.95
C THR A 160 -11.19 -6.64 21.52
N GLY A 161 -11.28 -6.35 20.22
CA GLY A 161 -12.27 -5.46 19.64
C GLY A 161 -13.69 -6.05 19.49
N GLY A 162 -13.97 -7.21 20.11
CA GLY A 162 -15.31 -7.80 20.10
C GLY A 162 -15.69 -8.52 18.80
N GLY A 163 -14.70 -8.99 18.03
CA GLY A 163 -14.90 -9.72 16.78
C GLY A 163 -14.51 -8.93 15.52
N GLU A 164 -14.12 -7.67 15.68
CA GLU A 164 -13.64 -6.80 14.60
C GLU A 164 -12.45 -5.97 15.10
N PHE A 165 -11.50 -5.69 14.20
CA PHE A 165 -10.44 -4.72 14.41
C PHE A 165 -10.43 -3.74 13.24
N ILE A 166 -10.31 -2.44 13.50
CA ILE A 166 -10.38 -1.40 12.48
C ILE A 166 -9.11 -0.56 12.54
N LEU A 167 -8.49 -0.37 11.38
CA LEU A 167 -7.49 0.67 11.16
C LEU A 167 -8.16 1.86 10.49
N GLU A 168 -7.95 3.04 11.06
CA GLU A 168 -8.39 4.31 10.49
C GLU A 168 -7.20 5.04 9.87
N ASP A 169 -7.47 5.91 8.89
CA ASP A 169 -6.45 6.78 8.30
C ASP A 169 -5.20 6.02 7.81
N VAL A 170 -5.42 4.88 7.15
CA VAL A 170 -4.35 4.10 6.47
C VAL A 170 -3.87 4.87 5.24
N ILE A 171 -4.80 5.46 4.51
CA ILE A 171 -4.54 6.41 3.42
C ILE A 171 -5.42 7.64 3.64
N THR A 172 -4.86 8.84 3.65
CA THR A 172 -5.62 10.09 3.79
C THR A 172 -5.50 10.96 2.53
N TYR A 173 -6.53 11.74 2.23
CA TYR A 173 -6.63 12.59 1.03
C TYR A 173 -7.71 13.67 1.22
N GLU A 174 -7.71 14.67 0.34
CA GLU A 174 -8.73 15.72 0.33
C GLU A 174 -10.07 15.25 -0.26
N THR A 175 -11.15 15.89 0.22
CA THR A 175 -12.51 15.69 -0.30
C THR A 175 -12.59 15.92 -1.81
N GLY A 176 -13.46 15.16 -2.48
CA GLY A 176 -13.69 15.25 -3.92
C GLY A 176 -12.80 14.32 -4.74
N SER A 177 -11.86 13.63 -4.09
CA SER A 177 -11.12 12.48 -4.62
C SER A 177 -12.05 11.41 -5.19
N SER A 178 -11.75 10.89 -6.39
CA SER A 178 -12.59 9.89 -7.05
C SER A 178 -12.49 8.49 -6.42
N MET A 179 -11.54 8.30 -5.50
CA MET A 179 -11.42 7.10 -4.69
C MET A 179 -12.56 6.96 -3.67
N ALA A 180 -13.14 8.08 -3.21
CA ALA A 180 -14.22 8.09 -2.24
C ALA A 180 -15.41 7.20 -2.69
N GLY A 181 -15.92 6.40 -1.76
CA GLY A 181 -16.97 5.39 -1.99
C GLY A 181 -16.48 4.09 -2.64
N THR A 182 -15.17 3.93 -2.86
CA THR A 182 -14.60 2.67 -3.37
C THR A 182 -14.37 1.69 -2.23
N VAL A 183 -14.71 0.42 -2.46
CA VAL A 183 -14.52 -0.66 -1.48
C VAL A 183 -13.72 -1.81 -2.11
N PHE A 184 -12.76 -2.33 -1.36
CA PHE A 184 -12.05 -3.56 -1.66
C PHE A 184 -12.24 -4.56 -0.53
N GLU A 185 -12.32 -5.84 -0.87
CA GLU A 185 -12.47 -6.93 0.08
C GLU A 185 -11.50 -8.05 -0.25
N GLY A 186 -11.08 -8.78 0.78
CA GLY A 186 -10.23 -9.94 0.58
C GLY A 186 -10.00 -10.74 1.85
N ASN A 187 -8.99 -11.60 1.79
CA ASN A 187 -8.62 -12.48 2.88
C ASN A 187 -7.10 -12.64 2.95
N THR A 188 -6.56 -12.52 4.16
CA THR A 188 -5.15 -12.82 4.45
C THR A 188 -5.11 -13.78 5.63
N SER A 189 -4.49 -14.95 5.45
CA SER A 189 -4.30 -15.93 6.54
C SER A 189 -5.59 -16.36 7.26
N GLY A 190 -6.71 -16.40 6.54
CA GLY A 190 -8.03 -16.74 7.10
C GLY A 190 -8.76 -15.58 7.78
N ILE A 191 -8.18 -14.38 7.80
CA ILE A 191 -8.78 -13.15 8.31
C ILE A 191 -9.36 -12.39 7.12
N GLN A 192 -10.65 -12.10 7.15
CA GLN A 192 -11.31 -11.27 6.16
C GLN A 192 -10.97 -9.80 6.41
N TRP A 193 -10.83 -9.03 5.33
CA TRP A 193 -10.66 -7.60 5.42
C TRP A 193 -11.55 -6.87 4.43
N LYS A 194 -11.96 -5.66 4.80
CA LYS A 194 -12.69 -4.70 3.98
C LYS A 194 -12.02 -3.34 4.08
N ALA A 195 -11.50 -2.85 2.97
CA ALA A 195 -10.91 -1.53 2.81
C ALA A 195 -11.96 -0.58 2.20
N ASP A 196 -12.41 0.40 2.96
CA ASP A 196 -13.50 1.32 2.63
C ASP A 196 -12.97 2.76 2.55
N PHE A 197 -12.96 3.31 1.33
CA PHE A 197 -12.57 4.69 1.09
C PHE A 197 -13.76 5.61 1.39
N GLY A 198 -13.68 6.32 2.53
CA GLY A 198 -14.62 7.38 2.91
C GLY A 198 -14.43 8.66 2.11
N ASP A 199 -14.86 9.79 2.66
CA ASP A 199 -14.76 11.09 1.95
C ASP A 199 -13.33 11.64 1.92
N THR A 200 -12.51 11.32 2.93
CA THR A 200 -11.15 11.88 3.11
C THR A 200 -10.10 10.87 3.57
N SER A 201 -10.50 9.62 3.84
CA SER A 201 -9.55 8.60 4.27
C SER A 201 -10.02 7.18 3.96
N LEU A 202 -9.09 6.25 4.03
CA LEU A 202 -9.32 4.82 3.98
C LEU A 202 -9.35 4.26 5.40
N SER A 203 -10.42 3.55 5.73
CA SER A 203 -10.48 2.67 6.89
C SER A 203 -10.47 1.21 6.44
N VAL A 204 -9.82 0.34 7.21
CA VAL A 204 -9.75 -1.10 6.93
C VAL A 204 -10.26 -1.86 8.13
N SER A 205 -11.33 -2.64 7.96
CA SER A 205 -11.81 -3.55 8.99
C SER A 205 -11.32 -4.98 8.75
N PHE A 206 -11.04 -5.68 9.84
CA PHE A 206 -10.56 -7.07 9.87
C PHE A 206 -11.48 -7.91 10.75
N THR A 207 -11.89 -9.07 10.26
CA THR A 207 -12.78 -9.99 10.97
C THR A 207 -12.36 -11.44 10.77
N VAL A 208 -12.69 -12.31 11.74
CA VAL A 208 -12.55 -13.76 11.59
C VAL A 208 -13.93 -14.33 11.24
N PRO A 209 -14.08 -15.07 10.13
CA PRO A 209 -15.35 -15.69 9.79
C PRO A 209 -15.84 -16.59 10.92
N GLU A 210 -17.10 -16.43 11.32
CA GLU A 210 -17.71 -17.34 12.28
C GLU A 210 -17.72 -18.79 11.74
N PRO A 211 -17.57 -19.82 12.61
CA PRO A 211 -17.55 -21.22 12.18
C PRO A 211 -18.77 -21.64 11.33
N ALA A 212 -19.94 -21.06 11.62
CA ALA A 212 -21.17 -21.32 10.88
C ALA A 212 -21.13 -20.80 9.44
N ALA A 213 -20.52 -19.63 9.22
CA ALA A 213 -20.34 -19.06 7.88
C ALA A 213 -19.45 -19.97 7.02
N VAL A 214 -18.36 -20.49 7.60
CA VAL A 214 -17.48 -21.46 6.92
C VAL A 214 -18.22 -22.75 6.60
N ALA A 215 -18.97 -23.30 7.55
CA ALA A 215 -19.75 -24.51 7.36
C ALA A 215 -20.83 -24.37 6.27
N ALA A 216 -21.48 -23.20 6.19
CA ALA A 216 -22.49 -22.92 5.16
C ALA A 216 -21.89 -22.93 3.75
N VAL A 217 -20.73 -22.31 3.55
CA VAL A 217 -20.03 -22.32 2.25
C VAL A 217 -19.64 -23.74 1.86
N LEU A 218 -19.07 -24.51 2.79
CA LEU A 218 -18.72 -25.92 2.55
C LEU A 218 -19.96 -26.78 2.24
N GLY A 219 -21.06 -26.56 2.96
CA GLY A 219 -22.34 -27.23 2.72
C GLY A 219 -22.90 -26.93 1.34
N ALA A 220 -22.89 -25.65 0.93
CA ALA A 220 -23.33 -25.24 -0.41
C ALA A 220 -22.47 -25.84 -1.52
N ALA A 221 -21.14 -25.85 -1.36
CA ALA A 221 -20.23 -26.48 -2.31
C ALA A 221 -20.50 -28.00 -2.42
N ALA A 222 -20.68 -28.69 -1.29
CA ALA A 222 -21.00 -30.11 -1.27
C ALA A 222 -22.32 -30.43 -2.00
N LEU A 223 -23.35 -29.59 -1.82
CA LEU A 223 -24.62 -29.72 -2.54
C LEU A 223 -24.46 -29.49 -4.04
N ALA A 224 -23.67 -28.50 -4.47
CA ALA A 224 -23.39 -28.25 -5.87
C ALA A 224 -22.65 -29.43 -6.53
N PHE A 225 -21.64 -29.99 -5.85
CA PHE A 225 -20.94 -31.20 -6.31
C PHE A 225 -21.87 -32.42 -6.39
N ALA A 226 -22.74 -32.62 -5.39
CA ALA A 226 -23.70 -33.71 -5.39
C ALA A 226 -24.71 -33.58 -6.55
N ALA A 227 -25.18 -32.36 -6.83
CA ALA A 227 -26.08 -32.07 -7.95
C ALA A 227 -25.40 -32.31 -9.31
N TYR A 228 -24.13 -31.92 -9.45
CA TYR A 228 -23.35 -32.17 -10.67
C TYR A 228 -23.13 -33.67 -10.90
N ARG A 229 -22.82 -34.44 -9.85
CA ARG A 229 -22.64 -35.90 -9.94
C ARG A 229 -23.90 -36.64 -10.33
N ARG A 230 -25.10 -36.16 -9.96
CA ARG A 230 -26.38 -36.75 -10.39
C ARG A 230 -26.73 -36.52 -11.86
N ARG A 231 -26.06 -35.58 -12.53
CA ARG A 231 -26.28 -35.26 -13.94
C ARG A 231 -25.31 -35.98 -14.89
N LYS A 232 -24.33 -36.71 -14.36
CA LYS A 232 -23.48 -37.67 -15.08
C LYS A 232 -24.00 -39.09 -14.86
#